data_AF-A0AAD7SK85-F1
#
_entry.id   AF-A0AAD7SK85-F1
#
_cell.length_a   1.000
_cell.length_b   1.000
_cell.length_c   1.000
_cell.angle_alpha   90.00
_cell.angle_beta   90.00
_cell.angle_gamma   90.00
#
_symmetry.space_group_name_H-M   'P 1'
#
loop_
_entity.id
_entity.type
_entity.pdbx_description
1 polymer ?
#
loop_
_entity_poly.entity_id
_entity_poly.type
_entity_poly.pdbx_seq_one_letter_code
_entity_poly.pdbx_strand_id
1 'polypeptide(L)'
;MRKNVAGDASQVANYNPKPLKLNLKDPYIPDKGSEKTPEWQKTTKYDRKLFGRHGSASGVDPAKLWPSPDELETIIAEEKEWHPSLQEMLTNIATKEKESTKKLQAREKLIAENMAKMPKMVADWRRDSRNQKQKQKEDKARRDRLLAEARARSASAQ
;
A
#
# COMPACT_ATOMS: atom_id res chain seq x y z
N MET A 1 -67.53 23.02 -68.72
CA MET A 1 -67.07 23.51 -67.40
C MET A 1 -67.83 22.69 -66.35
N ARG A 2 -67.28 21.95 -65.40
CA ARG A 2 -65.99 21.97 -64.69
C ARG A 2 -65.56 20.51 -64.46
N LYS A 3 -64.25 20.24 -64.51
CA LYS A 3 -63.69 18.92 -64.21
C LYS A 3 -63.79 18.69 -62.70
N ASN A 4 -64.39 17.58 -62.28
CA ASN A 4 -64.28 17.11 -60.90
C ASN A 4 -62.86 16.61 -60.69
N VAL A 5 -62.08 17.38 -59.92
CA VAL A 5 -60.75 16.98 -59.45
C VAL A 5 -60.99 15.94 -58.36
N ALA A 6 -60.69 14.68 -58.67
CA ALA A 6 -60.64 13.61 -57.69
C ALA A 6 -59.58 13.98 -56.65
N GLY A 7 -60.00 14.08 -55.39
CA GLY A 7 -59.09 14.30 -54.27
C GLY A 7 -58.14 13.12 -54.13
N ASP A 8 -56.84 13.43 -54.08
CA ASP A 8 -55.78 12.49 -53.75
C ASP A 8 -56.12 11.77 -52.44
N ALA A 9 -56.43 10.48 -52.55
CA ALA A 9 -56.48 9.60 -51.41
C ALA A 9 -55.03 9.37 -50.95
N SER A 10 -54.59 10.16 -49.97
CA SER A 10 -53.32 9.94 -49.29
C SER A 10 -53.35 8.56 -48.64
N GLN A 11 -52.76 7.59 -49.33
CA GLN A 11 -52.63 6.20 -48.92
C GLN A 11 -51.63 6.14 -47.76
N VAL A 12 -52.11 6.34 -46.52
CA VAL A 12 -51.27 6.21 -45.33
C VAL A 12 -50.95 4.74 -45.16
N ALA A 13 -49.70 4.36 -45.42
CA ALA A 13 -49.23 3.00 -45.22
C ALA A 13 -49.25 2.65 -43.73
N ASN A 14 -50.27 1.92 -43.30
CA ASN A 14 -50.34 1.35 -41.95
C ASN A 14 -49.38 0.17 -41.84
N TYR A 15 -48.11 0.46 -41.54
CA TYR A 15 -47.15 -0.59 -41.17
C TYR A 15 -47.45 -1.05 -39.75
N ASN A 16 -47.87 -2.31 -39.59
CA ASN A 16 -47.95 -2.94 -38.27
C ASN A 16 -46.53 -3.38 -37.84
N PRO A 17 -45.87 -2.68 -36.90
CA PRO A 17 -44.53 -3.05 -36.48
C PRO A 17 -44.57 -4.41 -35.79
N LYS A 18 -43.53 -5.21 -36.00
CA LYS A 18 -43.40 -6.49 -35.28
C LYS A 18 -43.38 -6.20 -33.77
N PRO A 19 -44.03 -7.05 -32.96
CA PRO A 19 -44.05 -6.86 -31.51
C PRO A 19 -42.63 -6.86 -30.95
N LEU A 20 -42.41 -6.06 -29.90
CA LEU A 20 -41.13 -5.96 -29.22
C LEU A 20 -40.79 -7.28 -28.54
N LYS A 21 -39.57 -7.77 -28.77
CA LYS A 21 -39.04 -8.98 -28.13
C LYS A 21 -38.51 -8.63 -26.73
N LEU A 22 -39.41 -8.55 -25.75
CA LEU A 22 -39.07 -8.24 -24.36
C LEU A 22 -39.18 -9.49 -23.48
N ASN A 23 -38.19 -9.72 -22.61
CA ASN A 23 -38.17 -10.83 -21.66
C ASN A 23 -38.67 -10.36 -20.27
N LEU A 24 -39.98 -10.10 -20.14
CA LEU A 24 -40.54 -9.52 -18.90
C LEU A 24 -41.07 -10.55 -17.89
N LYS A 25 -41.42 -11.76 -18.32
CA LYS A 25 -42.25 -12.66 -17.51
C LYS A 25 -41.47 -13.76 -16.79
N ASP A 26 -40.69 -14.54 -17.54
CA ASP A 26 -40.13 -15.77 -16.98
C ASP A 26 -38.62 -15.64 -16.77
N PRO A 27 -38.12 -15.93 -15.56
CA PRO A 27 -36.69 -16.00 -15.32
C PRO A 27 -36.09 -17.10 -16.18
N TYR A 28 -34.95 -16.82 -16.82
CA TYR A 28 -34.20 -17.84 -17.54
C TYR A 28 -33.54 -18.80 -16.53
N ILE A 29 -34.02 -20.03 -16.48
CA ILE A 29 -33.47 -21.12 -15.66
C ILE A 29 -32.71 -22.07 -16.61
N PRO A 30 -31.37 -22.10 -16.56
CA PRO A 30 -30.59 -22.98 -17.40
C PRO A 30 -30.73 -24.44 -16.96
N ASP A 31 -30.72 -25.35 -17.93
CA ASP A 31 -30.58 -26.78 -17.66
C ASP A 31 -29.13 -27.11 -17.29
N LYS A 32 -28.93 -27.55 -16.05
CA LYS A 32 -27.60 -27.88 -15.52
C LYS A 32 -27.01 -29.16 -16.12
N GLY A 33 -27.86 -30.07 -16.61
CA GLY A 33 -27.43 -31.32 -17.25
C GLY A 33 -26.99 -31.16 -18.71
N SER A 34 -27.29 -30.01 -19.33
CA SER A 34 -26.93 -29.76 -20.72
C SER A 34 -25.45 -29.40 -20.88
N GLU A 35 -24.80 -30.01 -21.87
CA GLU A 35 -23.44 -29.64 -22.29
C GLU A 35 -23.38 -28.23 -22.89
N LYS A 36 -24.50 -27.73 -23.42
CA LYS A 36 -24.60 -26.37 -24.00
C LYS A 36 -24.58 -25.27 -22.94
N THR A 37 -24.80 -25.63 -21.68
CA THR A 37 -24.82 -24.68 -20.56
C THR A 37 -23.37 -24.42 -20.10
N PRO A 38 -22.90 -23.17 -20.08
CA PRO A 38 -21.56 -22.85 -19.57
C PRO A 38 -21.37 -23.28 -18.12
N GLU A 39 -20.18 -23.76 -17.77
CA GLU A 39 -19.87 -24.26 -16.42
C GLU A 39 -20.20 -23.26 -15.29
N TRP A 40 -19.97 -21.97 -15.52
CA TRP A 40 -20.27 -20.95 -14.51
C TRP A 40 -21.78 -20.84 -14.18
N GLN A 41 -22.68 -21.17 -15.11
CA GLN A 41 -24.13 -21.21 -14.87
C GLN A 41 -24.57 -22.43 -14.05
N LYS A 42 -23.73 -23.47 -13.99
CA LYS A 42 -23.99 -24.68 -13.20
C LYS A 42 -23.62 -24.50 -11.72
N THR A 43 -22.83 -23.47 -11.39
CA THR A 43 -22.34 -23.22 -10.03
C THR A 43 -23.41 -22.69 -9.06
N THR A 44 -23.20 -22.91 -7.77
CA THR A 44 -24.01 -22.33 -6.67
C THR A 44 -24.00 -20.80 -6.68
N LYS A 45 -22.91 -20.21 -7.18
CA LYS A 45 -22.78 -18.75 -7.36
C LYS A 45 -23.84 -18.20 -8.34
N TYR A 46 -24.15 -18.94 -9.40
CA TYR A 46 -25.20 -18.54 -10.34
C TYR A 46 -26.59 -18.64 -9.70
N ASP A 47 -26.85 -19.71 -8.95
CA ASP A 47 -28.11 -19.89 -8.22
C ASP A 47 -28.35 -18.73 -7.23
N ARG A 48 -27.32 -18.34 -6.47
CA ARG A 48 -27.36 -17.16 -5.57
C ARG A 48 -27.70 -15.88 -6.33
N LYS A 49 -27.13 -15.68 -7.52
CA LYS A 49 -27.41 -14.52 -8.38
C LYS A 49 -28.85 -14.53 -8.91
N LEU A 50 -29.35 -15.69 -9.31
CA LEU A 50 -30.71 -15.84 -9.82
C LEU A 50 -31.74 -15.57 -8.71
N PHE A 51 -31.51 -16.13 -7.53
CA PHE A 51 -32.33 -15.87 -6.34
C PHE A 51 -32.28 -14.39 -5.93
N GLY A 52 -31.11 -13.74 -5.97
CA GLY A 52 -31.01 -12.30 -5.69
C GLY A 52 -31.81 -11.42 -6.67
N ARG A 53 -31.96 -11.84 -7.94
CA ARG A 53 -32.68 -11.06 -8.96
C ARG A 53 -34.18 -11.32 -8.98
N HIS A 54 -34.60 -12.57 -8.80
CA HIS A 54 -35.99 -13.01 -8.97
C HIS A 54 -36.64 -13.50 -7.67
N GLY A 55 -35.90 -13.52 -6.56
CA GLY A 55 -36.37 -14.04 -5.28
C GLY A 55 -36.78 -15.50 -5.37
N SER A 56 -37.81 -15.85 -4.61
CA SER A 56 -38.39 -17.21 -4.60
C SER A 56 -38.97 -17.65 -5.94
N ALA A 57 -39.29 -16.72 -6.85
CA ALA A 57 -39.78 -17.06 -8.19
C ALA A 57 -38.71 -17.76 -9.06
N SER A 58 -37.43 -17.71 -8.64
CA SER A 58 -36.34 -18.46 -9.28
C SER A 58 -36.38 -19.97 -9.04
N GLY A 59 -37.15 -20.44 -8.05
CA GLY A 59 -37.21 -21.86 -7.68
C GLY A 59 -35.95 -22.40 -6.99
N VAL A 60 -35.00 -21.52 -6.64
CA VAL A 60 -33.81 -21.90 -5.86
C VAL A 60 -34.18 -22.03 -4.38
N ASP A 61 -33.79 -23.16 -3.77
CA ASP A 61 -33.95 -23.39 -2.33
C ASP A 61 -33.09 -22.40 -1.52
N PRO A 62 -33.69 -21.58 -0.64
CA PRO A 62 -32.95 -20.63 0.20
C PRO A 62 -31.90 -21.28 1.10
N ALA A 63 -32.10 -22.54 1.52
CA ALA A 63 -31.15 -23.22 2.41
C ALA A 63 -29.78 -23.45 1.74
N LYS A 64 -29.78 -23.74 0.43
CA LYS A 64 -28.56 -23.92 -0.37
C LYS A 64 -27.76 -22.64 -0.62
N LEU A 65 -28.32 -21.47 -0.27
CA LEU A 65 -27.62 -20.21 -0.43
C LEU A 65 -26.52 -20.05 0.62
N TRP A 66 -26.73 -20.60 1.81
CA TRP A 66 -25.73 -20.62 2.88
C TRP A 66 -24.55 -21.52 2.52
N PRO A 67 -23.35 -21.24 3.05
CA PRO A 67 -22.20 -22.12 2.88
C PRO A 67 -22.49 -23.53 3.41
N SER A 68 -21.88 -24.54 2.79
CA SER A 68 -21.80 -25.89 3.36
C SER A 68 -21.01 -25.86 4.68
N PRO A 69 -21.24 -26.78 5.64
CA PRO A 69 -20.41 -26.89 6.83
C PRO A 69 -18.90 -26.91 6.54
N ASP A 70 -18.48 -27.65 5.51
CA ASP A 70 -17.06 -27.71 5.11
C ASP A 70 -16.53 -26.35 4.61
N GLU A 71 -17.33 -25.64 3.81
CA GLU A 71 -16.99 -24.28 3.34
C GLU A 71 -16.93 -23.30 4.51
N LEU A 72 -17.84 -23.44 5.48
CA LEU A 72 -17.88 -22.60 6.66
C LEU A 72 -16.62 -22.79 7.52
N GLU A 73 -16.17 -24.03 7.72
CA GLU A 73 -14.93 -24.32 8.43
C GLU A 73 -13.71 -23.70 7.73
N THR A 74 -13.64 -23.77 6.39
CA THR A 74 -12.57 -23.10 5.64
C THR A 74 -12.59 -21.59 5.82
N ILE A 75 -13.77 -20.96 5.76
CA ILE A 75 -13.92 -19.51 5.97
C ILE A 75 -13.49 -19.13 7.39
N ILE A 76 -13.90 -19.89 8.40
CA ILE A 76 -13.51 -19.64 9.81
C ILE A 76 -12.01 -19.80 10.01
N ALA A 77 -11.38 -20.79 9.37
CA ALA A 77 -9.95 -21.01 9.46
C ALA A 77 -9.17 -19.86 8.79
N GLU A 78 -9.60 -19.43 7.60
CA GLU A 78 -9.02 -18.27 6.91
C GLU A 78 -9.19 -16.98 7.72
N GLU A 79 -10.37 -16.75 8.29
CA GLU A 79 -10.63 -15.57 9.13
C GLU A 79 -9.73 -15.56 10.36
N LYS A 80 -9.57 -16.70 11.05
CA LYS A 80 -8.69 -16.77 12.24
C LYS A 80 -7.22 -16.54 11.90
N GLU A 81 -6.76 -17.00 10.74
CA GLU A 81 -5.36 -16.85 10.33
C GLU A 81 -5.04 -15.39 9.95
N TRP A 82 -5.92 -14.76 9.17
CA TRP A 82 -5.66 -13.43 8.60
C TRP A 82 -6.23 -12.27 9.42
N HIS A 83 -7.27 -12.53 10.20
CA HIS A 83 -7.99 -11.53 10.98
C HIS A 83 -7.92 -11.88 12.46
N PRO A 84 -6.80 -11.54 13.13
CA PRO A 84 -6.67 -11.77 14.57
C PRO A 84 -7.75 -11.01 15.34
N SER A 85 -8.00 -11.47 16.56
CA SER A 85 -8.99 -10.84 17.43
C SER A 85 -8.57 -9.41 17.81
N LEU A 86 -9.56 -8.57 18.14
CA LEU A 86 -9.29 -7.20 18.60
C LEU A 86 -8.38 -7.17 19.83
N GLN A 87 -8.54 -8.13 20.74
CA GLN A 87 -7.72 -8.22 21.94
C GLN A 87 -6.24 -8.50 21.60
N GLU A 88 -5.97 -9.42 20.69
CA GLU A 88 -4.60 -9.70 20.20
C GLU A 88 -4.00 -8.49 19.48
N MET A 89 -4.82 -7.73 18.74
CA MET A 89 -4.35 -6.51 18.09
C MET A 89 -3.93 -5.46 19.14
N LEU A 90 -4.73 -5.25 20.18
CA LEU A 90 -4.43 -4.30 21.25
C LEU A 90 -3.18 -4.70 22.04
N THR A 91 -3.01 -5.98 22.35
CA THR A 91 -1.80 -6.46 23.04
C THR A 91 -0.56 -6.26 22.16
N ASN A 92 -0.65 -6.54 20.86
CA ASN A 92 0.44 -6.31 19.90
C ASN A 92 0.82 -4.83 19.74
N ILE A 93 -0.16 -3.92 19.79
CA ILE A 93 0.11 -2.49 19.78
C ILE A 93 0.83 -2.09 21.07
N ALA A 94 0.31 -2.53 22.22
CA ALA A 94 0.90 -2.21 23.51
C ALA A 94 2.34 -2.75 23.67
N THR A 95 2.65 -3.92 23.12
CA THR A 95 4.03 -4.45 23.12
C THR A 95 4.96 -3.62 22.23
N LYS A 96 4.54 -3.30 21.01
CA LYS A 96 5.30 -2.44 20.09
C LYS A 96 5.57 -1.05 20.67
N GLU A 97 4.57 -0.44 21.30
CA GLU A 97 4.73 0.86 21.97
C GLU A 97 5.73 0.78 23.13
N LYS A 98 5.64 -0.25 23.98
CA LYS A 98 6.61 -0.48 25.06
C LYS A 98 8.04 -0.69 24.55
N GLU A 99 8.22 -1.38 23.43
CA GLU A 99 9.54 -1.57 22.83
C GLU A 99 10.10 -0.27 22.23
N SER A 100 9.26 0.48 21.52
CA SER A 100 9.65 1.75 20.91
C SER A 100 10.05 2.78 21.97
N THR A 101 9.25 2.90 23.05
CA THR A 101 9.54 3.80 24.17
C THR A 101 10.83 3.41 24.89
N LYS A 102 11.08 2.11 25.12
CA LYS A 102 12.36 1.63 25.68
C LYS A 102 13.56 1.99 24.78
N LYS A 103 13.43 1.84 23.45
CA LYS A 103 14.50 2.21 22.50
C LYS A 103 14.77 3.71 22.52
N LEU A 104 13.72 4.53 22.56
CA LEU A 104 13.85 5.99 22.68
C LEU A 104 14.55 6.39 23.97
N GLN A 105 14.12 5.86 25.11
CA GLN A 105 14.73 6.14 26.40
C GLN A 105 16.21 5.71 26.46
N ALA A 106 16.55 4.54 25.91
CA ALA A 106 17.95 4.10 25.83
C ALA A 106 18.81 5.04 24.97
N ARG A 107 18.27 5.50 23.83
CA ARG A 107 18.93 6.47 22.97
C ARG A 107 19.12 7.81 23.67
N GLU A 108 18.10 8.31 24.36
CA GLU A 108 18.17 9.57 25.10
C GLU A 108 19.20 9.51 26.23
N LYS A 109 19.25 8.40 26.99
CA LYS A 109 20.28 8.18 28.01
C LYS A 109 21.68 8.22 27.41
N LEU A 110 21.90 7.52 26.30
CA LEU A 110 23.20 7.51 25.62
C LEU A 110 23.59 8.93 25.13
N ILE A 111 22.64 9.67 24.57
CA ILE A 111 22.88 11.06 24.15
C ILE A 111 23.25 11.91 25.36
N ALA A 112 22.51 11.81 26.47
CA ALA A 112 22.79 12.57 27.69
C ALA A 112 24.19 12.27 28.26
N GLU A 113 24.58 11.00 28.33
CA GLU A 113 25.91 10.59 28.78
C GLU A 113 27.03 11.13 27.87
N ASN A 114 26.83 11.07 26.56
CA ASN A 114 27.79 11.61 25.59
C ASN A 114 27.87 13.13 25.70
N MET A 115 26.73 13.82 25.79
CA MET A 115 26.67 15.27 25.96
C MET A 115 27.33 15.73 27.25
N ALA A 116 27.26 14.95 28.33
CA ALA A 116 27.98 15.25 29.57
C ALA A 116 29.51 15.13 29.41
N LYS A 117 29.99 14.22 28.55
CA LYS A 117 31.43 14.05 28.26
C LYS A 117 31.98 15.09 27.26
N MET A 118 31.12 15.64 26.40
CA MET A 118 31.50 16.57 25.34
C MET A 118 32.30 17.80 25.80
N PRO A 119 31.94 18.52 26.88
CA PRO A 119 32.70 19.70 27.31
C PRO A 119 34.17 19.41 27.62
N LYS A 120 34.44 18.27 28.28
CA LYS A 120 35.81 17.83 28.57
C LYS A 120 36.57 17.50 27.29
N MET A 121 35.96 16.74 26.39
CA MET A 121 36.57 16.38 25.10
C MET A 121 36.88 17.62 24.25
N VAL A 122 35.99 18.61 24.22
CA VAL A 122 36.20 19.89 23.51
C VAL A 122 37.36 20.67 24.15
N ALA A 123 37.45 20.72 25.48
CA ALA A 123 38.54 21.40 26.17
C ALA A 123 39.90 20.74 25.87
N ASP A 124 39.96 19.40 25.93
CA ASP A 124 41.15 18.62 25.60
C ASP A 124 41.57 18.84 24.12
N TRP A 125 40.63 18.76 23.18
CA TRP A 125 40.90 19.01 21.76
C TRP A 125 41.42 20.43 21.49
N ARG A 126 40.86 21.44 22.18
CA ARG A 126 41.35 22.83 22.08
C ARG A 126 42.75 23.01 22.65
N ARG A 127 43.10 22.28 23.72
CA ARG A 127 44.47 22.27 24.28
C ARG A 127 45.43 21.65 23.28
N ASP A 128 45.10 20.47 22.76
CA ASP A 128 45.98 19.74 21.84
C ASP A 128 46.20 20.50 20.53
N SER A 129 45.15 21.13 20.00
CA SER A 129 45.25 22.00 18.81
C SER A 129 46.20 23.18 19.04
N ARG A 130 46.19 23.79 20.24
CA ARG A 130 47.12 24.87 20.60
C ARG A 130 48.55 24.35 20.70
N ASN A 131 48.74 23.22 21.38
CA ASN A 131 50.05 22.58 21.52
C ASN A 131 50.66 22.22 20.16
N GLN A 132 49.86 21.67 19.24
CA GLN A 132 50.31 21.36 17.88
C GLN A 132 50.71 22.62 17.11
N LYS A 133 49.92 23.69 17.20
CA LYS A 133 50.26 24.97 16.56
C LYS A 133 51.54 25.57 17.13
N GLN A 134 51.79 25.42 18.43
CA GLN A 134 53.03 25.88 19.06
C GLN A 134 54.24 25.08 18.58
N LYS A 135 54.16 23.75 18.58
CA LYS A 135 55.24 22.89 18.05
C LYS A 135 55.58 23.22 16.61
N GLN A 136 54.57 23.40 15.75
CA GLN A 136 54.78 23.81 14.35
C GLN A 136 55.51 25.15 14.22
N LYS A 137 55.24 26.12 15.10
CA LYS A 137 55.95 27.41 15.11
C LYS A 137 57.40 27.25 15.57
N GLU A 138 57.63 26.46 16.61
CA GLU A 138 58.97 26.18 17.14
C GLU A 138 59.83 25.44 16.11
N ASP A 139 59.26 24.44 15.45
CA ASP A 139 59.93 23.68 14.38
C ASP A 139 60.23 24.57 13.17
N LYS A 140 59.30 25.45 12.78
CA LYS A 140 59.53 26.43 11.73
C LYS A 140 60.66 27.39 12.11
N ALA A 141 60.64 27.96 13.31
CA ALA A 141 61.69 28.85 13.79
C ALA A 141 63.06 28.16 13.86
N ARG A 142 63.10 26.89 14.30
CA ARG A 142 64.31 26.08 14.32
C ARG A 142 64.83 25.84 12.90
N ARG A 143 63.95 25.51 11.96
CA ARG A 143 64.30 25.34 10.54
C ARG A 143 64.83 26.63 9.93
N ASP A 144 64.18 27.75 10.18
CA ASP A 144 64.59 29.07 9.67
C ASP A 144 65.97 29.46 10.22
N ARG A 145 66.24 29.19 11.51
CA ARG A 145 67.56 29.39 12.12
C ARG A 145 68.64 28.54 11.45
N LEU A 146 68.40 27.24 11.27
CA LEU A 146 69.36 26.35 10.61
C LEU A 146 69.62 26.75 9.15
N LEU A 147 68.58 27.20 8.42
CA LEU A 147 68.73 27.71 7.07
C LEU A 147 69.55 29.01 7.02
N ALA A 148 69.38 29.91 8.00
CA ALA A 148 70.18 31.12 8.10
C ALA A 148 71.66 30.82 8.41
N GLU A 149 71.94 29.93 9.36
CA GLU A 149 73.31 29.48 9.68
C GLU A 149 73.99 28.82 8.46
N ALA A 150 73.25 27.97 7.71
CA ALA A 150 73.76 27.36 6.49
C ALA A 150 74.06 28.39 5.38
N ARG A 151 73.17 29.37 5.17
CA ARG A 151 73.37 30.47 4.21
C ARG A 151 74.58 31.33 4.55
N ALA A 152 74.79 31.63 5.84
CA ALA A 152 75.94 32.38 6.30
C ALA A 152 77.25 31.61 6.07
N ARG A 153 77.27 30.31 6.34
CA ARG A 153 78.44 29.45 6.11
C ARG A 153 78.76 29.23 4.63
N SER A 154 77.75 29.17 3.76
CA SER A 154 77.98 29.11 2.32
C SER A 154 78.49 30.44 1.75
N ALA A 155 78.06 31.57 2.31
CA ALA A 155 78.53 32.90 1.90
C ALA A 155 79.95 33.22 2.40
N SER A 156 80.40 32.59 3.50
CA SER A 156 81.78 32.73 4.02
C SER A 156 82.79 31.74 3.41
N ALA A 157 82.35 30.87 2.49
CA ALA A 157 83.18 29.84 1.84
C ALA A 157 83.37 30.10 0.33
N GLN A 158 83.06 31.32 -0.13
CA GLN A 158 83.45 31.90 -1.42
C GLN A 158 84.45 33.03 -1.17
#